data_AF-A0A2W6B0F6-F1
#
_entry.id   AF-A0A2W6B0F6-F1
#
_cell.length_a   1.000
_cell.length_b   1.000
_cell.length_c   1.000
_cell.angle_alpha   90.00
_cell.angle_beta   90.00
_cell.angle_gamma   90.00
#
_symmetry.space_group_name_H-M   'P 1'
#
loop_
_entity.id
_entity.type
_entity.pdbx_description
1 polymer ?
#
loop_
_entity_poly.entity_id
_entity_poly.type
_entity_poly.pdbx_seq_one_letter_code
_entity_poly.pdbx_strand_id
1 'polypeptide(L)'
;MERNPIPSPLDDLYWQDEILQVMYWLLGEGFADKVTVSDLRRFLEADPGVLAQNLEHLHVIDLLERAGPAYVLTEVGKEEAKRRFVDEFRPFLGRNGHGECSEDCWCNDPDHAGEACPSTVHESQLRPESGIGAGL
;
A
#
# COMPACT_ATOMS: atom_id res chain seq x y z
N MET A 1 3.09 17.21 -38.00
CA MET A 1 3.32 15.94 -37.28
C MET A 1 4.30 16.24 -36.16
N GLU A 2 3.80 16.70 -35.01
CA GLU A 2 4.61 16.79 -33.80
C GLU A 2 5.05 15.37 -33.44
N ARG A 3 6.36 15.17 -33.30
CA ARG A 3 6.89 13.94 -32.71
C ARG A 3 6.35 13.90 -31.27
N ASN A 4 5.62 12.85 -30.94
CA ASN A 4 5.33 12.52 -29.55
C ASN A 4 6.69 12.44 -28.83
N PRO A 5 6.95 13.21 -27.76
CA PRO A 5 8.21 13.12 -27.06
C PRO A 5 8.40 11.67 -26.59
N ILE A 6 9.59 11.11 -26.83
CA ILE A 6 9.96 9.82 -26.24
C ILE A 6 9.95 10.05 -24.73
N PRO A 7 9.17 9.29 -23.94
CA PRO A 7 9.18 9.39 -22.49
C PRO A 7 10.62 9.32 -21.98
N SER A 8 10.97 10.17 -21.03
CA SER A 8 12.31 10.08 -20.46
C SER A 8 12.40 8.78 -19.62
N PRO A 9 13.56 8.13 -19.52
CA PRO A 9 13.71 6.95 -18.66
C PRO A 9 13.35 7.20 -17.19
N LEU A 10 13.36 8.47 -16.75
CA LEU A 10 12.90 8.87 -15.42
C LEU A 10 11.37 8.84 -15.33
N ASP A 11 10.66 9.18 -16.40
CA ASP A 11 9.20 9.12 -16.45
C ASP A 11 8.71 7.66 -16.38
N ASP A 12 9.42 6.72 -17.01
CA ASP A 12 9.08 5.30 -16.98
C ASP A 12 9.21 4.72 -15.56
N LEU A 13 10.30 5.04 -14.85
CA LEU A 13 10.50 4.63 -13.46
C LEU A 13 9.46 5.27 -12.53
N TYR A 14 9.16 6.55 -12.75
CA TYR A 14 8.13 7.27 -11.99
C TYR A 14 6.77 6.57 -12.11
N TRP A 15 6.29 6.32 -13.32
CA TRP A 15 4.98 5.68 -13.51
C TRP A 15 4.94 4.23 -13.04
N GLN A 16 6.05 3.52 -13.14
CA GLN A 16 6.18 2.20 -12.57
C GLN A 16 6.03 2.23 -11.04
N ASP A 17 6.67 3.18 -10.36
CA ASP A 17 6.56 3.35 -8.91
C ASP A 17 5.12 3.70 -8.52
N GLU A 18 4.55 4.75 -9.11
CA GLU A 18 3.19 5.24 -8.83
C GLU A 18 2.11 4.15 -9.01
N ILE A 19 2.13 3.45 -10.14
CA ILE A 19 1.12 2.43 -10.45
C ILE A 19 1.24 1.26 -9.47
N LEU A 20 2.46 0.75 -9.24
CA LEU A 20 2.65 -0.40 -8.37
C LEU A 20 2.31 -0.08 -6.91
N GLN A 21 2.68 1.10 -6.43
CA GLN A 21 2.36 1.54 -5.07
C GLN A 21 0.84 1.65 -4.85
N VAL A 22 0.10 2.27 -5.78
CA VAL A 22 -1.37 2.34 -5.70
C VAL A 22 -1.99 0.96 -5.73
N MET A 23 -1.54 0.07 -6.63
CA MET A 23 -2.05 -1.30 -6.70
C MET A 23 -1.77 -2.10 -5.43
N TYR A 24 -0.58 -1.96 -4.85
CA TYR A 24 -0.22 -2.61 -3.58
C TYR A 24 -1.07 -2.11 -2.43
N TRP A 25 -1.28 -0.79 -2.35
CA TRP A 25 -2.13 -0.19 -1.32
C TRP A 25 -3.59 -0.65 -1.45
N LEU A 26 -4.18 -0.60 -2.65
CA LEU A 26 -5.54 -1.08 -2.90
C LEU A 26 -5.73 -2.57 -2.53
N LEU A 27 -4.73 -3.40 -2.80
CA LEU A 27 -4.73 -4.81 -2.43
C LEU A 27 -4.64 -5.00 -0.92
N GLY A 28 -3.76 -4.27 -0.25
CA GLY A 28 -3.55 -4.35 1.20
C GLY A 28 -4.77 -3.93 2.03
N GLU A 29 -5.49 -2.91 1.56
CA GLU A 29 -6.74 -2.44 2.18
C GLU A 29 -7.97 -3.26 1.78
N GLY A 30 -7.83 -4.20 0.84
CA GLY A 30 -8.94 -5.02 0.35
C GLY A 30 -9.95 -4.26 -0.53
N PHE A 31 -9.57 -3.10 -1.08
CA PHE A 31 -10.42 -2.31 -1.98
C PHE A 31 -10.49 -2.88 -3.39
N ALA A 32 -9.38 -3.42 -3.90
CA ALA A 32 -9.33 -4.03 -5.23
C ALA A 32 -8.17 -5.03 -5.35
N ASP A 33 -8.45 -6.20 -5.94
CA ASP A 33 -7.45 -7.20 -6.33
C ASP A 33 -7.05 -7.11 -7.82
N LYS A 34 -7.83 -6.37 -8.61
CA LYS A 34 -7.61 -6.08 -10.03
C LYS A 34 -7.96 -4.63 -10.34
N VAL A 35 -7.22 -3.98 -11.23
CA VAL A 35 -7.42 -2.56 -11.56
C VAL A 35 -7.53 -2.34 -13.06
N THR A 36 -8.42 -1.43 -13.44
CA THR A 36 -8.49 -0.86 -14.79
C THR A 36 -7.80 0.51 -14.81
N VAL A 37 -7.56 1.06 -16.01
CA VAL A 37 -7.10 2.45 -16.18
C VAL A 37 -8.04 3.42 -15.44
N SER A 38 -9.36 3.21 -15.52
CA SER A 38 -10.33 4.07 -14.86
C SER A 38 -10.26 4.03 -13.33
N ASP A 39 -9.82 2.90 -12.76
CA ASP A 39 -9.64 2.78 -11.32
C ASP A 39 -8.41 3.56 -10.84
N LEU A 40 -7.30 3.44 -11.57
CA LEU A 40 -6.06 4.15 -11.25
C LEU A 40 -6.20 5.67 -11.36
N ARG A 41 -7.01 6.18 -12.30
CA ARG A 41 -7.26 7.63 -12.46
C ARG A 41 -7.95 8.30 -11.27
N ARG A 42 -8.48 7.53 -10.32
CA ARG A 42 -9.02 8.08 -9.07
C ARG A 42 -7.93 8.49 -8.09
N PHE A 43 -6.71 8.00 -8.30
CA PHE A 43 -5.56 8.20 -7.43
C PHE A 43 -4.39 8.89 -8.15
N LEU A 44 -4.24 8.63 -9.45
CA LEU A 44 -3.15 9.14 -10.27
C LEU A 44 -3.65 10.22 -11.23
N GLU A 45 -3.03 11.40 -11.17
CA GLU A 45 -3.27 12.51 -12.10
C GLU A 45 -2.55 12.28 -13.44
N ALA A 46 -3.03 11.31 -14.20
CA ALA A 46 -2.41 10.86 -15.44
C ALA A 46 -3.38 10.84 -16.62
N ASP A 47 -2.82 11.04 -17.83
CA ASP A 47 -3.54 10.77 -19.07
C ASP A 47 -3.86 9.26 -19.19
N PRO A 48 -5.07 8.87 -19.64
CA PRO A 48 -5.44 7.47 -19.80
C PRO A 48 -4.50 6.68 -20.71
N GLY A 49 -3.95 7.30 -21.75
CA GLY A 49 -2.99 6.68 -22.67
C GLY A 49 -1.66 6.39 -21.99
N VAL A 50 -1.20 7.28 -21.11
CA VAL A 50 0.01 7.09 -20.31
C VAL A 50 -0.16 5.91 -19.34
N LEU A 51 -1.28 5.82 -18.63
CA LEU A 51 -1.57 4.69 -17.74
C LEU A 51 -1.72 3.38 -18.52
N ALA A 52 -2.41 3.39 -19.66
CA ALA A 52 -2.58 2.20 -20.48
C ALA A 52 -1.23 1.68 -21.01
N GLN A 53 -0.35 2.57 -21.46
CA GLN A 53 0.98 2.23 -21.93
C GLN A 53 1.85 1.64 -20.81
N ASN A 54 1.84 2.26 -19.63
CA ASN A 54 2.62 1.77 -18.50
C ASN A 54 2.09 0.44 -17.95
N LEU A 55 0.77 0.26 -17.85
CA LEU A 55 0.18 -1.03 -17.47
C LEU A 55 0.58 -2.15 -18.43
N GLU A 56 0.59 -1.86 -19.74
CA GLU A 56 1.07 -2.84 -20.73
C GLU A 56 2.57 -3.11 -20.57
N HIS A 57 3.38 -2.08 -20.33
CA HIS A 57 4.81 -2.26 -20.08
C HIS A 57 5.06 -3.15 -18.86
N LEU A 58 4.38 -2.88 -17.74
CA LEU A 58 4.47 -3.67 -16.50
C LEU A 58 4.00 -5.12 -16.69
N HIS A 59 3.03 -5.34 -17.58
CA HIS A 59 2.63 -6.68 -17.99
C HIS A 59 3.73 -7.40 -18.78
N VAL A 60 4.35 -6.73 -19.75
CA VAL A 60 5.44 -7.28 -20.57
C VAL A 60 6.66 -7.69 -19.72
N ILE A 61 6.92 -6.99 -18.62
CA ILE A 61 8.02 -7.31 -17.69
C ILE A 61 7.61 -8.20 -16.51
N ASP A 62 6.44 -8.86 -16.59
CA ASP A 62 5.96 -9.87 -15.64
C ASP A 62 5.66 -9.36 -14.21
N LEU A 63 5.46 -8.05 -14.03
CA LEU A 63 4.98 -7.49 -12.76
C LEU A 63 3.46 -7.50 -12.68
N LEU A 64 2.78 -7.48 -13.82
CA LEU A 64 1.32 -7.55 -13.92
C LEU A 64 0.88 -8.70 -14.83
N GLU A 65 -0.27 -9.28 -14.49
CA GLU A 65 -1.00 -10.20 -15.36
C GLU A 65 -2.28 -9.53 -15.86
N ARG A 66 -2.61 -9.77 -17.14
CA ARG A 66 -3.84 -9.26 -17.74
C ARG A 66 -5.03 -10.13 -17.35
N ALA A 67 -6.05 -9.50 -16.77
CA ALA A 67 -7.33 -10.10 -16.41
C ALA A 67 -8.47 -9.40 -17.18
N GLY A 68 -8.56 -9.68 -18.48
CA GLY A 68 -9.49 -8.99 -19.38
C GLY A 68 -9.10 -7.51 -19.57
N PRO A 69 -9.99 -6.53 -19.26
CA PRO A 69 -9.65 -5.11 -19.31
C PRO A 69 -8.86 -4.61 -18.09
N ALA A 70 -8.67 -5.47 -17.08
CA ALA A 70 -7.98 -5.15 -15.84
C ALA A 70 -6.61 -5.83 -15.76
N TYR A 71 -5.83 -5.45 -14.75
CA TYR A 71 -4.54 -6.03 -14.42
C TYR A 71 -4.51 -6.44 -12.95
N VAL A 72 -3.79 -7.52 -12.66
CA VAL A 72 -3.52 -8.02 -11.30
C VAL A 72 -2.03 -8.05 -11.06
N LEU A 73 -1.59 -7.84 -9.82
CA LEU A 73 -0.19 -8.03 -9.46
C LEU A 73 0.16 -9.53 -9.52
N THR A 74 1.25 -9.87 -10.22
CA THR A 74 1.89 -11.18 -10.08
C THR A 74 2.54 -11.30 -8.70
N GLU A 75 3.00 -12.49 -8.31
CA GLU A 75 3.75 -12.62 -7.05
C GLU A 75 5.03 -11.79 -7.05
N VAL A 76 5.75 -11.73 -8.17
CA VAL A 76 6.93 -10.86 -8.34
C VAL A 76 6.51 -9.38 -8.28
N GLY A 77 5.39 -9.04 -8.93
CA GLY A 77 4.79 -7.71 -8.87
C GLY A 77 4.46 -7.26 -7.46
N LYS A 78 3.88 -8.14 -6.62
CA LYS A 78 3.55 -7.84 -5.22
C LYS A 78 4.79 -7.51 -4.40
N GLU A 79 5.85 -8.32 -4.51
CA GLU A 79 7.09 -8.09 -3.78
C GLU A 79 7.75 -6.78 -4.19
N GLU A 80 7.79 -6.50 -5.50
CA GLU A 80 8.41 -5.27 -6.00
C GLU A 80 7.56 -4.04 -5.66
N ALA A 81 6.24 -4.13 -5.76
CA ALA A 81 5.33 -3.06 -5.36
C ALA A 81 5.42 -2.76 -3.87
N LYS A 82 5.51 -3.80 -3.02
CA LYS A 82 5.76 -3.67 -1.58
C LYS A 82 7.08 -2.97 -1.31
N ARG A 83 8.18 -3.38 -1.97
CA ARG A 83 9.50 -2.78 -1.77
C ARG A 83 9.45 -1.28 -2.05
N ARG A 84 8.88 -0.89 -3.20
CA ARG A 84 8.70 0.51 -3.61
C ARG A 84 7.85 1.30 -2.61
N PHE A 85 6.69 0.75 -2.24
CA PHE A 85 5.80 1.36 -1.26
C PHE A 85 6.49 1.55 0.08
N VAL A 86 7.16 0.52 0.60
CA VAL A 86 7.90 0.64 1.87
C VAL A 86 9.04 1.64 1.73
N ASP A 87 9.79 1.66 0.63
CA ASP A 87 10.91 2.59 0.46
C ASP A 87 10.46 4.05 0.51
N GLU A 88 9.34 4.39 -0.14
CA GLU A 88 8.77 5.73 -0.14
C GLU A 88 8.06 6.07 1.18
N PHE A 89 7.23 5.15 1.67
CA PHE A 89 6.38 5.41 2.83
C PHE A 89 7.04 5.03 4.16
N ARG A 90 8.28 4.53 4.19
CA ARG A 90 9.04 4.21 5.42
C ARG A 90 8.96 5.31 6.49
N PRO A 91 9.07 6.61 6.16
CA PRO A 91 8.95 7.67 7.16
C PRO A 91 7.58 7.71 7.87
N PHE A 92 6.53 7.20 7.21
CA PHE A 92 5.16 7.18 7.71
C PHE A 92 4.79 5.80 8.30
N LEU A 93 5.46 4.71 7.89
CA LEU A 93 5.21 3.35 8.35
C LEU A 93 6.00 3.06 9.64
N GLY A 94 5.32 3.14 10.79
CA GLY A 94 5.87 2.72 12.09
C GLY A 94 6.04 3.81 13.14
N ARG A 95 5.72 5.06 12.80
CA ARG A 95 5.58 6.18 13.75
C ARG A 95 4.24 6.86 13.56
N ASN A 96 3.16 6.13 13.85
CA ASN A 96 1.77 6.59 13.73
C ASN A 96 1.32 6.83 12.28
N GLY A 97 1.10 5.73 11.53
CA GLY A 97 0.78 5.76 10.08
C GLY A 97 -0.48 6.52 9.66
N HIS A 98 -1.24 7.08 10.61
CA HIS A 98 -2.44 7.88 10.35
C HIS A 98 -2.44 9.23 11.07
N GLY A 99 -1.31 9.66 11.65
CA GLY A 99 -1.23 10.96 12.35
C GLY A 99 -2.11 11.03 13.61
N GLU A 100 -2.47 9.89 14.19
CA GLU A 100 -3.31 9.81 15.41
C GLU A 100 -2.61 10.38 16.65
N CYS A 101 -1.28 10.48 16.61
CA CYS A 101 -0.44 10.88 17.73
C CYS A 101 0.33 12.16 17.39
N SER A 102 0.34 13.11 18.32
CA SER A 102 1.17 14.32 18.21
C SER A 102 2.66 14.01 18.34
N GLU A 103 3.51 14.99 18.01
CA GLU A 103 4.97 14.90 18.17
C GLU A 103 5.37 14.54 19.61
N ASP A 104 4.65 15.08 20.60
CA ASP A 104 4.86 14.82 22.04
C ASP A 104 4.24 13.50 22.56
N CYS A 105 3.73 12.64 21.68
CA CYS A 105 3.14 11.37 22.10
C CYS A 105 4.21 10.40 22.63
N TRP A 106 3.83 9.59 23.62
CA TRP A 106 4.66 8.55 24.26
C TRP A 106 5.45 7.69 23.25
N CYS A 107 4.85 7.34 22.11
CA CYS A 107 5.49 6.51 21.08
C CYS A 107 6.69 7.17 20.38
N ASN A 108 6.84 8.49 20.52
CA ASN A 108 7.96 9.26 19.97
C ASN A 108 9.10 9.46 20.99
N ASP A 109 8.89 9.07 22.25
CA ASP A 109 9.90 9.16 23.29
C ASP A 109 10.98 8.07 23.07
N PRO A 110 12.25 8.45 22.86
CA PRO A 110 13.34 7.48 22.68
C PRO A 110 13.54 6.57 23.89
N ASP A 111 13.17 6.99 25.09
CA ASP A 111 13.30 6.18 26.31
C ASP A 111 12.33 4.99 26.32
N HIS A 112 11.28 5.04 25.48
CA HIS A 112 10.25 4.02 25.34
C HIS A 112 10.32 3.25 24.00
N ALA A 113 11.44 3.38 23.27
CA ALA A 113 11.61 2.74 21.97
C ALA A 113 11.55 1.20 22.06
N GLY A 114 10.56 0.60 21.39
CA GLY A 114 10.35 -0.86 21.37
C GLY A 114 9.42 -1.39 22.46
N GLU A 115 8.94 -0.53 23.35
CA GLU A 115 7.85 -0.85 24.28
C GLU A 115 6.50 -0.84 23.57
N ALA A 116 5.53 -1.61 24.07
CA ALA A 116 4.17 -1.60 23.55
C ALA A 116 3.42 -0.33 23.96
N CYS A 117 2.66 0.27 23.04
CA CYS A 117 1.97 1.51 23.31
C CYS A 117 0.91 1.36 24.42
N PRO A 118 0.92 2.21 25.48
CA PRO A 118 -0.01 2.09 26.61
C PRO A 118 -1.49 2.26 26.25
N SER A 119 -1.82 2.96 25.15
CA SER A 119 -3.20 3.07 24.65
C SER A 119 -3.70 1.78 23.99
N THR A 120 -2.80 0.85 23.65
CA THR A 120 -3.09 -0.47 23.06
C THR A 120 -3.35 -1.54 24.12
N VAL A 121 -3.93 -1.20 25.28
CA VAL A 121 -4.52 -2.23 26.15
C VAL A 121 -5.64 -2.93 25.38
N HIS A 122 -5.27 -3.99 24.67
CA HIS A 122 -6.16 -4.80 23.86
C HIS A 122 -7.29 -5.29 24.78
N GLU A 123 -8.52 -4.93 24.45
CA GLU A 123 -9.75 -5.27 25.16
C GLU A 123 -10.04 -6.79 25.23
N SER A 124 -9.08 -7.63 24.84
CA SER A 124 -9.15 -9.09 24.90
C SER A 124 -8.88 -9.68 26.29
N GLN A 125 -8.54 -8.87 27.30
CA GLN A 125 -8.28 -9.33 28.67
C GLN A 125 -9.38 -8.98 29.70
N LEU A 126 -10.53 -8.46 29.26
CA LEU A 126 -11.68 -8.15 30.13
C LEU A 126 -12.85 -9.13 29.89
N ARG A 127 -12.64 -10.44 30.02
CA ARG A 127 -13.73 -11.34 30.46
C ARG A 127 -13.45 -11.74 31.89
N PRO A 128 -14.33 -11.44 32.86
CA PRO A 128 -14.22 -12.05 34.17
C PRO A 128 -14.40 -13.56 33.98
N GLU A 129 -13.40 -14.34 34.41
CA GLU A 129 -13.56 -15.78 34.55
C GLU A 129 -14.73 -16.02 35.51
N SER A 130 -15.82 -16.52 34.95
CA SER A 130 -16.95 -17.02 35.74
C SER A 130 -16.47 -18.30 36.42
N GLY A 131 -15.85 -18.14 37.59
CA GLY A 131 -15.43 -19.22 38.47
C GLY A 131 -16.64 -19.98 39.02
N ILE A 132 -16.78 -21.22 38.55
CA ILE A 132 -17.00 -22.47 39.31
C ILE A 132 -18.04 -22.47 40.44
N GLY A 133 -19.03 -23.39 40.35
CA GLY A 133 -19.77 -23.82 41.54
C GLY A 133 -20.99 -24.72 41.33
N ALA A 134 -20.93 -25.76 40.49
CA ALA A 134 -21.89 -26.87 40.59
C ALA A 134 -21.43 -27.81 41.72
N GLY A 135 -22.16 -27.82 42.84
CA GLY A 135 -21.89 -28.74 43.94
C GLY A 135 -22.60 -28.38 45.24
N LEU A 136 -23.88 -28.76 45.34
CA LEU A 136 -24.53 -29.54 46.42
C LEU A 136 -26.05 -29.47 46.28
#